data_AF-A0A0F0CPI6-F1
#
_entry.id   AF-A0A0F0CPI6-F1
#
_cell.length_a   1.000
_cell.length_b   1.000
_cell.length_c   1.000
_cell.angle_alpha   90.00
_cell.angle_beta   90.00
_cell.angle_gamma   90.00
#
_symmetry.space_group_name_H-M   'P 1'
#
loop_
_entity.id
_entity.type
_entity.pdbx_description
1 polymer ?
#
loop_
_entity_poly.entity_id
_entity_poly.type
_entity_poly.pdbx_seq_one_letter_code
_entity_poly.pdbx_strand_id
1 'polypeptide(L)'
;MADVFGVNPQAITKYLKNIYREGELTRSATCYKLEQVKKEGGRAVKRRVDVYNLDAIISVGYRISSKTGTKFRQWATRVLNRKTVFHIASANSIDFVNC
;
A
#
# COMPACT_ATOMS: atom_id res chain seq x y z
N MET A 1 -0.46 5.19 8.82
CA MET A 1 -1.30 4.24 8.05
C MET A 1 -2.71 4.17 8.62
N ALA A 2 -2.88 3.93 9.93
CA ALA A 2 -4.19 3.95 10.61
C ALA A 2 -5.01 5.22 10.31
N ASP A 3 -4.41 6.41 10.52
CA ASP A 3 -5.07 7.70 10.30
C ASP A 3 -5.49 7.91 8.84
N VAL A 4 -4.63 7.52 7.90
CA VAL A 4 -4.89 7.64 6.45
C VAL A 4 -6.15 6.89 6.05
N PHE A 5 -6.37 5.70 6.61
CA PHE A 5 -7.53 4.88 6.27
C PHE A 5 -8.71 5.01 7.24
N GLY A 6 -8.56 5.83 8.28
CA GLY A 6 -9.57 6.02 9.33
C GLY A 6 -9.90 4.73 10.08
N VAL A 7 -8.91 3.86 10.31
CA VAL A 7 -9.07 2.57 10.99
C VAL A 7 -8.16 2.46 12.19
N ASN A 8 -8.54 1.60 13.13
CA ASN A 8 -7.75 1.33 14.31
C ASN A 8 -6.37 0.74 13.94
N PRO A 9 -5.25 1.21 14.54
CA PRO A 9 -3.92 0.61 14.41
C PRO A 9 -3.87 -0.92 14.61
N GLN A 10 -4.72 -1.49 15.48
CA GLN A 10 -4.79 -2.94 15.67
C GLN A 10 -5.31 -3.67 14.43
N ALA A 11 -6.23 -3.06 13.67
CA ALA A 11 -6.71 -3.62 12.41
C ALA A 11 -5.59 -3.65 11.36
N ILE A 12 -4.79 -2.58 11.26
CA ILE A 12 -3.61 -2.52 10.38
C ILE A 12 -2.63 -3.64 10.72
N THR A 13 -2.35 -3.84 12.01
CA THR A 13 -1.45 -4.91 12.47
C THR A 13 -1.98 -6.30 12.11
N LYS A 14 -3.29 -6.51 12.20
CA LYS A 14 -3.95 -7.76 11.79
C LYS A 14 -3.82 -8.02 10.29
N TYR A 15 -4.07 -7.00 9.46
CA TYR A 15 -3.92 -7.14 8.01
C TYR A 15 -2.48 -7.46 7.61
N LEU A 16 -1.50 -6.74 8.17
CA LEU A 16 -0.07 -7.00 7.92
C LEU A 16 0.33 -8.42 8.31
N LYS A 17 -0.11 -8.91 9.49
CA LYS A 17 0.16 -10.30 9.92
C LYS A 17 -0.40 -11.31 8.92
N ASN A 18 -1.62 -11.10 8.43
CA ASN A 18 -2.23 -12.00 7.45
C ASN A 18 -1.49 -11.98 6.11
N ILE A 19 -1.14 -10.80 5.60
CA ILE A 19 -0.37 -10.63 4.35
C ILE A 19 0.98 -11.37 4.44
N TYR A 20 1.70 -11.24 5.56
CA TYR A 20 2.95 -11.96 5.77
C TYR A 20 2.76 -13.47 5.90
N ARG A 21 1.68 -13.91 6.56
CA ARG A 21 1.36 -15.34 6.69
C ARG A 21 0.97 -15.99 5.37
N GLU A 22 0.30 -15.24 4.51
CA GLU A 22 -0.10 -15.69 3.16
C GLU A 22 1.07 -15.65 2.16
N GLY A 23 2.23 -15.11 2.57
CA GLY A 23 3.42 -15.03 1.72
C GLY A 23 3.34 -13.99 0.60
N GLU A 24 2.30 -13.14 0.60
CA GLU A 24 2.14 -12.07 -0.40
C GLU A 24 3.28 -11.04 -0.30
N LEU A 25 3.71 -10.72 0.93
CA LEU A 25 4.84 -9.84 1.19
C LEU A 25 5.82 -10.47 2.18
N THR A 26 7.08 -10.06 2.10
CA THR A 26 8.10 -10.45 3.07
C THR A 26 8.42 -9.29 4.00
N ARG A 27 8.35 -9.51 5.32
CA ARG A 27 8.52 -8.46 6.34
C ARG A 27 9.86 -7.71 6.24
N SER A 28 10.92 -8.38 5.82
CA SER A 28 12.25 -7.76 5.63
C SER A 28 12.32 -6.82 4.42
N ALA A 29 11.49 -7.04 3.40
CA ALA A 29 11.45 -6.22 2.19
C ALA A 29 10.51 -5.02 2.33
N THR A 30 9.51 -5.10 3.20
CA THR A 30 8.40 -4.13 3.26
C THR A 30 8.39 -3.25 4.49
N CYS A 31 9.18 -3.59 5.52
CA CYS A 31 9.24 -2.86 6.76
C CYS A 31 10.70 -2.58 7.13
N TYR A 32 11.07 -1.29 7.16
CA TYR A 32 12.36 -0.87 7.71
C TYR A 32 12.15 -0.18 9.05
N LYS A 33 12.96 -0.55 10.03
CA LYS A 33 12.93 0.05 11.36
C LYS A 33 13.81 1.28 11.36
N LEU A 34 13.20 2.45 11.52
CA LEU A 34 13.94 3.66 11.82
C LEU A 34 14.09 3.77 13.34
N GLU A 35 15.33 3.76 13.82
CA GLU A 35 15.66 4.15 15.18
C GLU A 35 15.77 5.67 15.23
N GLN A 36 14.71 6.35 15.65
CA GLN A 36 14.76 7.79 15.89
C GLN A 36 15.11 8.02 17.36
N VAL A 37 16.33 8.52 17.61
CA VAL A 37 16.74 8.97 18.94
C VAL A 37 16.25 10.40 19.12
N LYS A 38 15.21 10.58 19.94
CA LYS A 38 14.74 11.93 20.31
C LYS A 38 15.25 12.24 21.71
N LYS A 39 15.95 13.36 21.89
CA LYS A 39 16.30 13.88 23.22
C LYS A 39 15.09 14.62 23.78
N GLU A 40 14.49 14.09 24.83
CA GLU A 40 13.34 14.70 25.50
C GLU A 40 13.75 14.88 26.98
N GLY A 41 13.84 16.13 27.44
CA GLY A 41 14.13 16.48 28.84
C GLY A 41 15.40 15.83 29.43
N GLY A 42 16.50 15.75 28.67
CA GLY A 42 17.77 15.18 29.13
C GLY A 42 17.91 13.65 28.99
N ARG A 43 16.87 12.93 28.54
CA ARG A 43 16.95 11.48 28.26
C ARG A 43 16.81 11.21 26.76
N ALA A 44 17.65 10.29 26.25
CA ALA A 44 17.55 9.81 24.88
C ALA A 44 16.46 8.73 24.81
N VAL A 45 15.27 9.11 24.33
CA VAL A 45 14.16 8.17 24.15
C VAL A 45 14.27 7.59 22.73
N LYS A 46 14.57 6.29 22.64
CA LYS A 46 14.52 5.56 21.37
C LYS A 46 13.08 5.19 21.08
N ARG A 47 12.46 5.85 20.09
CA ARG A 47 11.18 5.37 19.54
C ARG A 47 11.47 4.57 18.28
N ARG A 48 10.99 3.33 18.24
CA ARG A 48 11.00 2.50 17.04
C ARG A 48 9.82 2.90 16.18
N VAL A 49 10.10 3.51 15.04
CA VAL A 49 9.07 3.83 14.04
C VAL A 49 9.23 2.83 12.91
N ASP A 50 8.23 1.97 12.75
CA ASP A 50 8.17 1.05 11.62
C ASP A 50 7.70 1.83 10.39
N VAL A 51 8.56 1.93 9.36
CA VAL A 51 8.22 2.53 8.08
C VAL A 51 7.87 1.41 7.11
N TYR A 52 6.73 1.56 6.44
CA TYR A 52 6.22 0.60 5.47
C TYR A 52 6.41 1.11 4.05
N ASN A 53 6.82 0.23 3.14
CA ASN A 53 6.94 0.54 1.73
C ASN A 53 5.56 0.70 1.06
N LEU A 54 5.56 1.13 -0.21
CA LEU A 54 4.33 1.34 -0.96
C LEU A 54 3.53 0.04 -1.13
N ASP A 55 4.19 -1.10 -1.35
CA ASP A 55 3.52 -2.39 -1.54
C ASP A 55 2.72 -2.78 -0.29
N ALA A 56 3.28 -2.61 0.90
CA ALA A 56 2.55 -2.84 2.15
C ALA A 56 1.33 -1.92 2.30
N ILE A 57 1.45 -0.65 1.90
CA ILE A 57 0.32 0.30 1.93
C ILE A 57 -0.77 -0.15 0.94
N ILE A 58 -0.39 -0.59 -0.26
CA ILE A 58 -1.33 -1.05 -1.29
C ILE A 58 -2.05 -2.32 -0.83
N SER A 59 -1.31 -3.36 -0.42
CA SER A 59 -1.90 -4.64 0.03
C SER A 59 -2.84 -4.44 1.21
N VAL A 60 -2.47 -3.60 2.19
CA VAL A 60 -3.35 -3.26 3.31
C VAL A 60 -4.55 -2.44 2.84
N GLY A 61 -4.35 -1.44 1.98
CA GLY A 61 -5.40 -0.58 1.45
C GLY A 61 -6.50 -1.34 0.71
N TYR A 62 -6.13 -2.39 -0.04
CA TYR A 62 -7.10 -3.26 -0.70
C TYR A 62 -7.96 -4.07 0.28
N ARG A 63 -7.40 -4.49 1.43
CA ARG A 63 -8.06 -5.35 2.43
C ARG A 63 -8.90 -4.58 3.46
N ILE A 64 -8.78 -3.24 3.53
CA ILE A 64 -9.51 -2.42 4.50
C ILE A 64 -10.98 -2.22 4.09
N SER A 65 -11.90 -2.56 4.98
CA SER A 65 -13.35 -2.36 4.82
C SER A 65 -13.83 -1.01 5.39
N SER A 66 -13.21 0.11 5.00
CA SER A 66 -13.63 1.46 5.41
C SER A 66 -14.12 2.28 4.20
N LYS A 67 -14.88 3.36 4.46
CA LYS A 67 -15.30 4.30 3.40
C LYS A 67 -14.09 4.84 2.61
N THR A 68 -12.99 5.12 3.31
CA THR A 68 -11.72 5.55 2.71
C THR A 68 -11.07 4.43 1.90
N GLY A 69 -11.08 3.19 2.40
CA GLY A 69 -10.61 2.01 1.66
C GLY A 69 -11.41 1.77 0.37
N THR A 70 -12.73 1.98 0.38
CA THR A 70 -13.57 1.88 -0.82
C THR A 70 -13.20 2.94 -1.86
N LYS A 71 -13.01 4.20 -1.45
CA LYS A 71 -12.52 5.26 -2.36
C LYS A 71 -11.14 4.93 -2.94
N PHE A 72 -10.24 4.40 -2.10
CA PHE A 72 -8.92 3.96 -2.53
C PHE A 72 -9.01 2.87 -3.61
N ARG A 73 -9.85 1.83 -3.40
CA ARG A 73 -10.07 0.77 -4.40
C ARG A 73 -10.65 1.31 -5.70
N GLN A 74 -11.66 2.18 -5.64
CA GLN A 74 -12.25 2.80 -6.83
C GLN A 74 -11.21 3.59 -7.64
N TRP A 75 -10.38 4.38 -6.95
CA TRP A 75 -9.27 5.10 -7.56
C TRP A 75 -8.25 4.14 -8.19
N ALA A 76 -7.82 3.11 -7.46
CA ALA A 76 -6.83 2.15 -7.93
C ALA A 76 -7.32 1.38 -9.17
N THR A 77 -8.56 0.88 -9.14
CA THR A 77 -9.20 0.24 -10.30
C THR A 77 -9.27 1.18 -11.50
N ARG A 78 -9.60 2.47 -11.29
CA ARG A 78 -9.61 3.46 -12.37
C ARG A 78 -8.22 3.70 -12.97
N VAL A 79 -7.18 3.75 -12.14
CA VAL A 79 -5.78 3.92 -12.59
C VAL A 79 -5.31 2.70 -13.37
N LEU A 80 -5.60 1.49 -12.87
CA LEU A 80 -5.25 0.24 -13.53
C LEU A 80 -5.97 0.11 -14.88
N ASN A 81 -7.30 0.33 -14.92
CA ASN A 81 -8.08 0.31 -16.17
C ASN A 81 -7.57 1.34 -17.19
N ARG A 82 -7.17 2.53 -16.75
CA ARG A 82 -6.58 3.52 -17.65
C ARG A 82 -5.30 2.98 -18.30
N LYS A 83 -4.44 2.30 -17.55
CA LYS A 83 -3.18 1.76 -18.07
C LYS A 83 -3.36 0.54 -18.98
N THR A 84 -4.26 -0.38 -18.64
CA THR A 84 -4.52 -1.56 -19.48
C THR A 84 -5.24 -1.21 -20.78
N VAL A 85 -6.23 -0.31 -20.74
CA VAL A 85 -6.96 0.09 -21.96
C VAL A 85 -6.07 0.85 -22.95
N PHE A 86 -5.15 1.70 -22.47
CA PHE A 86 -4.19 2.37 -23.35
C PHE A 86 -3.22 1.41 -24.04
N HIS A 87 -2.81 0.33 -23.37
CA HIS A 87 -1.93 -0.67 -23.96
C HIS A 87 -2.64 -1.51 -25.03
N ILE A 88 -3.91 -1.87 -24.80
CA ILE A 88 -4.73 -2.59 -25.80
C ILE A 88 -5.04 -1.70 -27.01
N ALA A 89 -5.35 -0.42 -26.80
CA ALA A 89 -5.60 0.53 -27.90
C ALA A 89 -4.35 0.82 -28.74
N SER A 90 -3.16 0.85 -28.11
CA SER A 90 -1.87 0.96 -28.82
C SER A 90 -1.47 -0.33 -29.55
N ALA A 91 -1.90 -1.50 -29.08
CA ALA A 91 -1.62 -2.78 -29.73
C ALA A 91 -2.57 -3.06 -30.91
N ASN A 92 -3.81 -2.58 -30.86
CA ASN A 92 -4.82 -2.79 -31.91
C ASN A 92 -4.81 -1.73 -33.03
N SER A 93 -3.85 -0.80 -33.03
CA SER A 93 -3.74 0.25 -34.06
C SER A 93 -2.74 -0.09 -35.19
N ILE A 94 -2.19 -1.31 -35.23
CA ILE A 94 -1.26 -1.75 -36.30
C ILE A 94 -1.92 -2.68 -37.34
N ASP A 95 -3.10 -3.26 -37.10
CA ASP A 95 -3.67 -4.27 -38.02
C ASP A 95 -4.93 -3.84 -38.79
N PHE A 96 -5.27 -2.55 -38.84
CA PHE A 96 -6.45 -2.06 -39.58
C PHE A 96 -6.16 -1.13 -40.77
N VAL A 97 -4.91 -1.10 -41.26
CA VAL A 97 -4.59 -0.40 -42.52
C VAL A 97 -3.78 -1.34 -43.42
N ASN A 98 -4.51 -2.18 -44.16
CA ASN A 98 -4.22 -2.52 -45.57
C ASN A 98 -5.46 -3.24 -46.13
N CYS A 99 -6.43 -2.42 -46.53
CA CYS A 99 -7.18 -2.64 -47.77
C CYS A 99 -6.26 -2.22 -48.93
#